data_AF-A0A972H1V8-F1
#
_entry.id   AF-A0A972H1V8-F1
#
_cell.length_a   1.000
_cell.length_b   1.000
_cell.length_c   1.000
_cell.angle_alpha   90.00
_cell.angle_beta   90.00
_cell.angle_gamma   90.00
#
_symmetry.space_group_name_H-M   'P 1'
#
loop_
_entity.id
_entity.type
_entity.pdbx_description
1 polymer ?
#
loop_
_entity_poly.entity_id
_entity_poly.type
_entity_poly.pdbx_seq_one_letter_code
_entity_poly.pdbx_strand_id
1 'polypeptide(L)' 'MTKEELKELIESIVEQKMLELIGDPDEGLSIREELLKRLKRQKEQVATGKRGKPLEDVVRELGLE' A
#
# COMPACT_ATOMS: atom_id res chain seq x y z
N MET A 1 9.47 -17.29 20.15
CA MET A 1 10.47 -16.28 19.82
C MET A 1 11.72 -16.96 19.30
N THR A 2 11.76 -17.16 17.99
CA THR A 2 12.98 -17.43 17.23
C THR A 2 13.80 -16.15 17.09
N LYS A 3 15.02 -16.27 16.57
CA LYS A 3 15.87 -15.10 16.29
C LYS A 3 15.25 -14.21 15.21
N GLU A 4 14.58 -14.83 14.24
CA GLU A 4 13.88 -14.19 13.14
C GLU A 4 12.67 -13.41 13.66
N GLU A 5 11.84 -14.04 14.51
CA GLU A 5 10.70 -13.38 15.17
C GLU A 5 11.16 -12.18 16.02
N LEU A 6 12.29 -12.29 16.72
CA LEU A 6 12.85 -11.16 17.48
C LEU A 6 13.33 -10.03 16.57
N LYS A 7 13.92 -10.35 15.41
CA LYS A 7 14.39 -9.37 14.44
C LYS A 7 13.21 -8.60 13.83
N GLU A 8 12.15 -9.29 13.41
CA GLU A 8 10.93 -8.66 12.89
C GLU A 8 10.26 -7.77 13.94
N LEU A 9 10.24 -8.21 15.21
CA LEU A 9 9.73 -7.39 16.31
C LEU A 9 10.53 -6.09 16.47
N ILE A 10 11.87 -6.16 16.39
CA ILE A 10 12.72 -4.98 16.49
C ILE A 10 12.52 -4.06 15.28
N GLU A 11 12.46 -4.60 14.06
CA GLU A 11 12.24 -3.83 12.83
C GLU A 11 10.92 -3.04 12.89
N SER A 12 9.83 -3.69 13.30
CA SER A 12 8.52 -3.03 13.43
C SER A 12 8.51 -1.94 14.52
N ILE A 13 9.17 -2.17 15.66
CA ILE A 13 9.31 -1.14 16.70
C ILE A 13 10.12 0.06 16.20
N VAL A 14 11.20 -0.17 15.46
CA VAL A 14 12.03 0.91 14.90
C VAL A 14 11.23 1.71 13.87
N GLU A 15 10.50 1.06 12.97
CA GLU A 15 9.65 1.72 11.99
C GLU A 15 8.57 2.57 12.67
N GLN A 16 7.89 2.02 13.69
CA GLN A 16 6.92 2.77 14.48
C GLN A 16 7.55 4.00 15.14
N LYS A 17 8.74 3.86 15.75
CA LYS A 17 9.42 4.99 16.40
C LYS A 17 9.90 6.04 15.42
N MET A 18 10.28 5.66 14.20
CA MET A 18 10.63 6.60 13.14
C MET A 18 9.40 7.41 12.70
N LEU A 19 8.24 6.78 12.50
CA LEU A 19 6.99 7.46 12.19
C LEU A 19 6.57 8.42 13.32
N GLU A 20 6.69 8.01 14.59
CA GLU A 20 6.39 8.86 15.74
C GLU A 20 7.30 10.09 15.84
N LEU A 21 8.58 9.97 15.47
CA LEU A 21 9.57 11.03 15.62
C LEU A 21 9.65 11.98 14.42
N ILE A 22 9.49 11.46 13.21
CA ILE A 22 9.70 12.19 11.95
C ILE A 22 8.36 12.61 11.33
N GLY A 23 7.27 11.94 11.69
CA GLY A 23 5.95 12.14 11.09
C GLY A 23 5.75 11.31 9.82
N ASP A 24 4.57 11.45 9.22
CA ASP A 24 4.27 10.84 7.93
C ASP A 24 5.03 11.59 6.83
N PRO A 25 5.96 10.95 6.09
CA PRO A 25 6.71 11.60 5.02
C PRO A 25 5.82 12.13 3.88
N ASP A 26 4.60 11.59 3.76
CA ASP A 26 3.61 12.02 2.78
C ASP A 26 2.65 13.11 3.32
N GLU A 27 2.80 13.54 4.58
CA GLU A 27 1.93 14.55 5.18
C GLU A 27 1.98 15.87 4.40
N GLY A 28 0.79 16.40 4.08
CA GLY A 28 0.63 17.64 3.32
C GLY A 28 0.88 17.49 1.81
N LEU A 29 1.26 16.31 1.31
CA LEU A 29 1.37 16.08 -0.13
C LEU A 29 0.00 15.92 -0.78
N SER A 30 -0.16 16.53 -1.96
CA SER A 30 -1.35 16.35 -2.79
C SER A 30 -1.20 15.13 -3.71
N ILE A 31 -2.29 14.38 -3.88
CA ILE A 31 -2.35 13.33 -4.90
C ILE A 31 -2.15 13.96 -6.30
N ARG A 32 -1.24 13.38 -7.09
CA ARG A 32 -1.02 13.80 -8.48
C ARG A 32 -2.32 13.73 -9.28
N GLU A 33 -2.61 14.74 -10.09
CA GLU A 33 -3.85 14.83 -10.89
C GLU A 33 -4.12 13.59 -11.75
N GLU A 34 -3.08 12.99 -12.32
CA GLU A 34 -3.20 11.75 -13.09
C GLU A 34 -3.72 10.58 -12.25
N LEU A 35 -3.17 10.42 -11.04
CA LEU A 35 -3.60 9.39 -10.10
C LEU A 35 -5.03 9.65 -9.64
N LEU A 36 -5.37 10.90 -9.32
CA LEU A 36 -6.73 11.28 -8.91
C LEU A 36 -7.76 10.96 -10.00
N LYS A 37 -7.48 11.30 -11.26
CA LYS A 37 -8.35 10.98 -12.40
C LYS A 37 -8.53 9.47 -12.57
N ARG A 38 -7.44 8.70 -12.45
CA ARG A 38 -7.48 7.24 -12.53
C ARG A 38 -8.36 6.63 -11.43
N LEU A 39 -8.21 7.09 -10.19
CA LEU A 39 -8.99 6.63 -9.04
C LEU A 39 -10.48 6.96 -9.18
N LYS A 40 -10.83 8.18 -9.62
CA LYS A 40 -12.23 8.56 -9.89
C LYS A 40 -12.89 7.63 -10.91
N ARG A 41 -12.20 7.36 -12.03
CA ARG A 41 -12.67 6.41 -13.05
C ARG A 41 -12.86 5.00 -12.49
N GLN A 42 -11.92 4.51 -11.69
CA GLN A 42 -12.02 3.19 -11.06
C GLN A 42 -13.21 3.12 -10.10
N LYS A 43 -13.43 4.16 -9.29
CA LYS A 43 -14.57 4.26 -8.39
C LYS A 43 -15.91 4.17 -9.15
N GLU A 44 -16.05 4.90 -10.25
CA GLU A 44 -17.24 4.82 -11.11
C GLU A 44 -17.44 3.42 -11.69
N GLN A 45 -16.37 2.79 -12.20
CA GLN A 45 -16.43 1.43 -12.72
C GLN A 45 -16.94 0.43 -11.68
N VAL A 46 -16.43 0.52 -10.44
CA VAL A 46 -16.86 -0.32 -9.33
C VAL A 46 -18.32 -0.07 -8.96
N ALA A 47 -18.76 1.19 -8.96
CA ALA A 47 -20.15 1.57 -8.73
C ALA A 47 -21.10 1.02 -9.81
N THR A 48 -20.65 0.92 -11.06
CA THR A 48 -21.40 0.28 -12.16
C THR A 48 -21.33 -1.25 -12.17
N GLY A 49 -20.77 -1.86 -11.12
CA GLY A 49 -20.72 -3.32 -10.96
C GLY A 49 -19.50 -4.01 -11.55
N LYS A 50 -18.56 -3.26 -12.15
CA LYS A 50 -17.27 -3.85 -12.56
C LYS A 50 -16.48 -4.27 -11.32
N ARG A 51 -15.74 -5.37 -11.44
CA ARG A 51 -14.84 -5.87 -10.40
C ARG A 51 -13.42 -5.93 -10.93
N GLY A 52 -12.46 -5.83 -10.01
CA GLY A 52 -11.04 -5.97 -10.33
C GLY A 52 -10.67 -7.43 -10.63
N LYS A 53 -9.38 -7.66 -10.85
CA LYS A 53 -8.82 -9.01 -10.92
C LYS A 53 -8.51 -9.52 -9.51
N PRO A 54 -8.57 -10.84 -9.27
CA PRO A 54 -7.95 -11.46 -8.10
C PRO A 54 -6.48 -11.05 -7.95
N LEU A 55 -6.01 -10.92 -6.71
CA LEU A 55 -4.63 -10.51 -6.44
C LEU A 55 -3.64 -11.53 -6.98
N GLU A 56 -3.96 -12.81 -6.85
CA GLU A 56 -3.16 -13.95 -7.28
C GLU A 56 -2.92 -13.94 -8.80
N ASP A 57 -3.92 -13.52 -9.57
CA ASP A 57 -3.80 -13.38 -11.02
C ASP A 57 -2.86 -12.23 -11.39
N VAL A 58 -2.95 -11.11 -10.67
CA VAL A 58 -2.09 -9.93 -10.89
C VAL A 58 -0.65 -10.21 -10.51
N VAL A 59 -0.41 -10.88 -9.38
CA VAL A 59 0.94 -11.26 -8.92
C VAL A 59 1.61 -12.17 -9.95
N ARG A 60 0.88 -13.15 -10.51
CA ARG A 60 1.35 -14.00 -11.62
C ARG A 60 1.67 -13.21 -12.88
N GLU A 61 0.75 -12.36 -13.32
CA GLU A 61 0.94 -11.53 -14.52
C GLU A 61 2.17 -10.61 -14.42
N LEU A 62 2.49 -10.14 -13.21
CA LEU A 62 3.61 -9.25 -12.95
C LEU A 62 4.91 -9.98 -12.58
N GLY A 63 4.90 -11.30 -12.43
CA GLY A 63 6.07 -12.08 -12.03
C GLY A 63 6.58 -11.75 -10.62
N LEU A 64 5.65 -11.49 -9.68
CA LEU A 64 5.92 -11.11 -8.30
C LEU A 64 5.74 -12.29 -7.32
N GLU A 65 5.72 -13.52 -7.82
CA GLU A 65 5.62 -14.75 -7.02
C GLU A 65 6.94 -15.13 -6.32
#